data_AF-A0A970J735-F1
#
_entry.id   AF-A0A970J735-F1
#
_cell.length_a   1.000
_cell.length_b   1.000
_cell.length_c   1.000
_cell.angle_alpha   90.00
_cell.angle_beta   90.00
_cell.angle_gamma   90.00
#
_symmetry.space_group_name_H-M   'P 1'
#
loop_
_entity.id
_entity.type
_entity.pdbx_description
1 polymer ?
#
loop_
_entity_poly.entity_id
_entity_poly.type
_entity_poly.pdbx_seq_one_letter_code
_entity_poly.pdbx_strand_id
1 'polypeptide(L)' 'MAKQNLSLLTPREREVLKLIAQGMSNAEIAAALFISEHTVKNHVSNIYRKLGDNDRTRVALLARAEELAERE' A
#
# COMPACT_ATOMS: atom_id res chain seq x y z
N MET A 1 -16.02 -12.22 4.16
CA MET A 1 -14.75 -11.72 3.60
C MET A 1 -14.71 -10.22 3.86
N ALA A 2 -13.80 -9.75 4.73
CA ALA A 2 -13.76 -8.35 5.11
C ALA A 2 -13.30 -7.51 3.92
N LYS A 3 -14.19 -6.68 3.36
CA LYS A 3 -13.79 -5.50 2.59
C LYS A 3 -13.02 -4.60 3.54
N GLN A 4 -11.70 -4.79 3.62
CA GLN A 4 -10.83 -3.88 4.37
C GLN A 4 -10.97 -2.50 3.71
N ASN A 5 -11.35 -1.48 4.48
CA ASN A 5 -11.74 -0.18 3.93
C ASN A 5 -10.51 0.59 3.39
N LEU A 6 -10.08 0.30 2.17
CA LEU A 6 -9.05 1.08 1.47
C LEU A 6 -9.43 2.56 1.33
N SER A 7 -10.72 2.89 1.42
CA SER A 7 -11.25 4.26 1.51
C SER A 7 -10.67 5.07 2.69
N LEU A 8 -10.14 4.42 3.73
CA LEU A 8 -9.48 5.07 4.86
C LEU A 8 -8.04 5.54 4.55
N LEU A 9 -7.47 5.06 3.43
CA LEU A 9 -6.14 5.44 2.99
C LEU A 9 -6.19 6.80 2.30
N THR A 10 -5.24 7.66 2.68
CA THR A 10 -4.96 8.90 1.98
C THR A 10 -4.48 8.63 0.56
N PRO A 11 -4.52 9.62 -0.36
CA PRO A 11 -4.01 9.45 -1.71
C PRO A 11 -2.56 8.94 -1.74
N ARG A 12 -1.70 9.47 -0.87
CA ARG A 12 -0.29 9.08 -0.78
C ARG A 12 -0.10 7.65 -0.27
N GLU A 13 -0.90 7.24 0.72
CA GLU A 13 -0.89 5.85 1.21
C GLU A 13 -1.39 4.88 0.14
N ARG A 14 -2.36 5.29 -0.69
CA ARG A 14 -2.84 4.49 -1.81
C ARG A 14 -1.79 4.32 -2.90
N GLU A 15 -1.03 5.35 -3.22
CA GLU A 15 0.13 5.26 -4.12
C GLU A 15 1.18 4.27 -3.60
N VAL A 16 1.58 4.43 -2.32
CA VAL A 16 2.53 3.50 -1.67
C VAL A 16 2.01 2.07 -1.71
N LEU A 17 0.73 1.87 -1.42
CA LEU A 17 0.09 0.56 -1.45
C LEU A 17 0.09 -0.07 -2.85
N LYS A 18 -0.17 0.72 -3.91
CA LYS A 18 -0.10 0.24 -5.30
C LYS A 18 1.31 -0.26 -5.65
N LEU A 19 2.36 0.45 -5.24
CA LEU A 19 3.73 0.05 -5.50
C LEU A 19 4.13 -1.20 -4.69
N ILE A 20 3.62 -1.37 -3.46
CA ILE A 20 3.77 -2.61 -2.68
C ILE A 20 3.11 -3.79 -3.40
N ALA A 21 1.92 -3.59 -4.00
CA ALA A 21 1.21 -4.60 -4.79
C ALA A 21 2.03 -5.10 -5.99
N GLN A 22 2.85 -4.22 -6.57
CA GLN A 22 3.76 -4.52 -7.67
C GLN A 22 5.03 -5.26 -7.22
N GLY A 23 5.20 -5.50 -5.91
CA GLY A 23 6.35 -6.19 -5.35
C GLY A 23 7.56 -5.28 -5.10
N MET A 24 7.42 -3.96 -5.25
CA MET A 24 8.52 -3.03 -5.02
C MET A 24 8.91 -3.00 -3.54
N SER A 25 10.22 -2.89 -3.27
CA SER A 25 10.80 -2.68 -1.95
C SER A 25 10.62 -1.24 -1.46
N ASN A 26 10.82 -0.99 -0.17
CA ASN A 26 10.67 0.37 0.38
C ASN A 26 11.67 1.36 -0.24
N ALA A 27 12.85 0.91 -0.65
CA ALA A 27 13.86 1.71 -1.34
C ALA A 27 13.41 2.09 -2.76
N GLU A 28 12.84 1.13 -3.49
CA GLU A 28 12.31 1.38 -4.83
C GLU A 28 11.08 2.31 -4.78
N ILE A 29 10.22 2.13 -3.79
CA ILE A 29 9.07 3.03 -3.54
C ILE A 29 9.56 4.43 -3.21
N ALA A 30 10.59 4.55 -2.37
CA ALA A 30 11.19 5.83 -2.00
C ALA A 30 11.72 6.57 -3.24
N ALA A 31 12.43 5.85 -4.12
CA ALA A 31 12.92 6.38 -5.39
C ALA A 31 11.77 6.77 -6.33
N ALA A 32 10.75 5.91 -6.50
CA ALA A 32 9.61 6.17 -7.38
C ALA A 32 8.77 7.38 -6.95
N LEU A 33 8.65 7.59 -5.63
CA LEU A 33 7.85 8.66 -5.05
C LEU A 33 8.67 9.90 -4.67
N PHE A 34 9.99 9.92 -4.94
CA PHE A 34 10.92 10.98 -4.58
C PHE A 34 10.87 11.37 -3.09
N ILE A 35 10.80 10.38 -2.20
CA ILE A 35 10.78 10.57 -0.74
C ILE A 35 11.83 9.68 -0.07
N SER A 36 12.06 9.88 1.23
CA SER A 36 12.98 9.02 1.98
C SER A 36 12.37 7.65 2.29
N GLU A 37 13.21 6.61 2.39
CA GLU A 37 12.80 5.28 2.87
C GLU A 37 12.12 5.33 4.25
N HIS A 38 12.56 6.24 5.12
CA HIS A 38 11.92 6.45 6.42
C HIS A 38 10.47 6.90 6.22
N THR A 39 10.23 7.87 5.34
CA THR A 39 8.89 8.35 5.00
C THR A 39 8.02 7.23 4.45
N VAL A 40 8.58 6.37 3.57
CA VAL A 40 7.88 5.18 3.08
C VAL A 40 7.51 4.25 4.23
N LYS A 41 8.45 3.91 5.13
CA LYS A 41 8.17 3.06 6.31
C LYS A 41 7.04 3.62 7.16
N ASN A 42 6.97 4.94 7.34
CA ASN A 42 5.88 5.58 8.08
C ASN A 42 4.53 5.41 7.35
N HIS A 43 4.49 5.59 6.03
CA HIS A 43 3.29 5.33 5.25
C HIS A 43 2.87 3.86 5.34
N VAL A 44 3.79 2.91 5.21
CA VAL A 44 3.51 1.46 5.34
C VAL A 44 2.93 1.12 6.71
N SER A 45 3.53 1.61 7.79
CA SER A 45 3.02 1.40 9.14
C SER A 45 1.61 1.98 9.33
N ASN A 46 1.34 3.16 8.77
CA ASN A 46 0.01 3.77 8.83
C ASN A 46 -1.01 2.98 8.01
N ILE A 47 -0.64 2.49 6.82
CA ILE A 47 -1.47 1.61 5.99
C ILE A 47 -1.83 0.35 6.77
N TYR A 48 -0.84 -0.33 7.35
CA TYR A 48 -1.05 -1.54 8.14
C TYR A 48 -2.00 -1.31 9.31
N ARG A 49 -1.80 -0.22 10.04
CA ARG A 49 -2.71 0.17 11.14
C ARG A 49 -4.14 0.43 10.65
N LYS A 50 -4.30 1.09 9.50
CA LYS A 50 -5.63 1.41 8.93
C LYS A 50 -6.35 0.20 8.36
N LEU A 51 -5.60 -0.74 7.76
CA LEU A 51 -6.13 -1.99 7.22
C LEU A 51 -6.23 -3.10 8.28
N GLY A 52 -5.73 -2.86 9.50
CA GLY A 52 -5.69 -3.87 10.57
C GLY A 52 -4.87 -5.10 10.19
N ASP A 53 -3.87 -4.95 9.32
CA ASP A 53 -3.09 -6.05 8.76
C ASP A 53 -1.61 -5.67 8.74
N ASN A 54 -0.75 -6.53 9.28
CA ASN A 54 0.68 -6.28 9.38
C ASN A 54 1.50 -7.12 8.40
N ASP A 55 0.84 -7.94 7.57
CA ASP A 55 1.49 -8.81 6.60
C ASP A 55 1.57 -8.13 5.23
N ARG A 56 2.81 -7.83 4.80
CA ARG A 56 3.10 -7.25 3.50
C ARG A 56 2.47 -8.04 2.35
N THR A 57 2.49 -9.37 2.44
CA THR A 57 1.96 -10.26 1.40
C THR A 57 0.45 -10.09 1.27
N ARG A 58 -0.24 -10.06 2.41
CA ARG A 58 -1.69 -9.88 2.46
C ARG A 58 -2.10 -8.49 1.97
N VAL A 59 -1.35 -7.48 2.35
CA VAL A 59 -1.55 -6.09 1.91
C VAL A 59 -1.29 -5.94 0.41
N ALA A 60 -0.25 -6.59 -0.14
CA ALA A 60 0.02 -6.62 -1.57
C ALA A 60 -1.11 -7.34 -2.36
N LEU A 61 -1.62 -8.46 -1.84
CA LEU A 61 -2.75 -9.17 -2.44
C LEU A 61 -4.03 -8.32 -2.46
N LEU A 62 -4.33 -7.63 -1.36
CA LEU A 62 -5.48 -6.72 -1.26
C LEU A 62 -5.39 -5.59 -2.29
N ALA A 63 -4.21 -4.96 -2.39
CA ALA A 63 -3.98 -3.88 -3.34
C ALA A 63 -4.11 -4.35 -4.80
N ARG A 64 -3.63 -5.55 -5.09
CA ARG A 64 -3.72 -6.15 -6.43
C ARG A 64 -5.16 -6.52 -6.81
N ALA A 65 -5.94 -6.98 -5.84
CA ALA A 65 -7.37 -7.28 -6.04
C ALA A 65 -8.17 -6.02 -6.39
N GLU A 66 -7.84 -4.87 -5.80
CA GLU A 66 -8.49 -3.59 -6.13
C GLU A 66 -8.02 -3.02 -7.48
N GLU A 67 -6.75 -3.18 -7.86
CA GLU A 67 -6.29 -2.76 -9.20
C GLU A 67 -7.02 -3.52 -10.32
N LEU A 68 -7.44 -4.76 -10.04
CA LEU A 68 -8.29 -5.54 -10.94
C LEU A 68 -9.75 -5.05 -10.94
N ALA A 69 -10.24 -4.52 -9.81
CA ALA A 69 -11.60 -3.98 -9.68
C ALA A 69 -11.76 -2.57 -10.27
N GLU A 70 -10.71 -1.74 -10.30
CA GLU A 70 -10.72 -0.43 -10.99
C GLU A 70 -10.61 -0.57 -12.53
N ARG A 71 -10.37 -1.79 -13.05
CA ARG A 71 -10.20 -2.08 -14.49
C ARG A 71 -11.48 -2.52 -15.21
N GLU A 72 -12.63 -2.56 -14.53
CA GLU A 72 -13.94 -2.90 -15.10
C GLU A 72 -14.83 -1.67 -15.37
#